data_AF-A0A6J7JDU9-F1
#
_entry.id   AF-A0A6J7JDU9-F1
#
_cell.length_a   1.000
_cell.length_b   1.000
_cell.length_c   1.000
_cell.angle_alpha   90.00
_cell.angle_beta   90.00
_cell.angle_gamma   90.00
#
_symmetry.space_group_name_H-M   'P 1'
#
loop_
_entity.id
_entity.type
_entity.pdbx_description
1 polymer ?
#
loop_
_entity_poly.entity_id
_entity_poly.type
_entity_poly.pdbx_seq_one_letter_code
_entity_poly.pdbx_strand_id
1 'polypeptide(L)'
;MAKKRKKSKGGPRISDRKAPELPTVPYTSPDGRMMLDLRCTMTPRTRLVYAETVGGDLGQASSTREDVWHRAVEFLFERLVMGWTIDDVLTTGQKALITRFRVAGPEERTWIRSVLREHLAEWFPEMQAP
;
A
#
# COMPACT_ATOMS: atom_id res chain seq x y z
N MET A 1 1.55 26.54 -59.53
CA MET A 1 0.23 26.21 -58.95
C MET A 1 0.43 25.31 -57.73
N ALA A 2 0.09 25.78 -56.53
CA ALA A 2 0.33 25.07 -55.27
C ALA A 2 -0.90 24.24 -54.87
N LYS A 3 -0.74 22.94 -54.62
CA LYS A 3 -1.78 22.09 -53.98
C LYS A 3 -1.39 21.81 -52.52
N LYS A 4 -2.04 22.54 -51.63
CA LYS A 4 -1.92 22.47 -50.16
C LYS A 4 -2.64 21.19 -49.67
N ARG A 5 -1.89 20.18 -49.20
CA ARG A 5 -2.47 18.98 -48.56
C ARG A 5 -2.92 19.33 -47.13
N LYS A 6 -4.22 19.14 -46.85
CA LYS A 6 -4.86 19.27 -45.53
C LYS A 6 -4.23 18.29 -44.54
N LYS A 7 -3.69 18.80 -43.43
CA LYS A 7 -3.31 18.01 -42.24
C LYS A 7 -4.61 17.50 -41.59
N SER A 8 -4.81 16.19 -41.56
CA SER A 8 -5.86 15.53 -40.80
C SER A 8 -5.60 15.73 -39.30
N LYS A 9 -6.57 16.29 -38.57
CA LYS A 9 -6.54 16.39 -37.11
C LYS A 9 -6.72 14.98 -36.53
N GLY A 10 -5.68 14.46 -35.89
CA GLY A 10 -5.75 13.22 -35.12
C GLY A 10 -6.79 13.35 -34.01
N GLY A 11 -7.62 12.31 -33.85
CA GLY A 11 -8.62 12.24 -32.79
C GLY A 11 -7.98 12.28 -31.39
N PRO A 12 -8.78 12.51 -30.34
CA PRO A 12 -8.30 12.58 -28.97
C PRO A 12 -7.54 11.30 -28.61
N ARG A 13 -6.32 11.45 -28.09
CA ARG A 13 -5.53 10.34 -27.57
C ARG A 13 -6.21 9.84 -26.29
N ILE A 14 -6.27 8.52 -26.11
CA ILE A 14 -6.86 7.81 -24.96
C ILE A 14 -6.18 8.19 -23.61
N SER A 15 -5.10 8.98 -23.66
CA SER A 15 -4.28 9.43 -22.53
C SER A 15 -4.96 10.35 -21.51
N ASP A 16 -6.15 10.87 -21.80
CA ASP A 16 -6.82 11.90 -20.97
C ASP A 16 -7.88 11.34 -20.00
N ARG A 17 -8.02 10.02 -19.89
CA ARG A 17 -8.84 9.43 -18.82
C ARG A 17 -8.03 9.43 -17.53
N LYS A 18 -8.18 10.48 -16.71
CA LYS A 18 -7.74 10.46 -15.31
C LYS A 18 -8.26 9.14 -14.71
N ALA A 19 -7.35 8.26 -14.32
CA ALA A 19 -7.72 7.01 -13.66
C ALA A 19 -8.58 7.37 -12.44
N PRO A 20 -9.67 6.64 -12.17
CA PRO A 20 -10.49 6.91 -10.99
C PRO A 20 -9.59 6.90 -9.75
N GLU A 21 -9.67 7.97 -8.96
CA GLU A 21 -8.98 8.03 -7.67
C GLU A 21 -9.54 6.91 -6.80
N LEU A 22 -8.66 5.98 -6.42
CA LEU A 22 -9.03 4.89 -5.54
C LEU A 22 -9.30 5.48 -4.15
N PRO A 23 -10.34 5.02 -3.44
CA PRO A 23 -10.62 5.50 -2.10
C PRO A 23 -9.41 5.27 -1.19
N THR A 24 -9.05 6.31 -0.44
CA THR A 24 -8.00 6.28 0.59
C THR A 24 -8.54 6.79 1.92
N VAL A 25 -8.02 6.25 3.03
CA VAL A 25 -8.36 6.67 4.39
C VAL A 25 -7.08 7.07 5.13
N PRO A 26 -7.03 8.27 5.74
CA PRO A 26 -5.94 8.66 6.63
C PRO A 26 -6.16 8.11 8.04
N TYR A 27 -5.11 7.58 8.65
CA TYR A 27 -5.06 7.18 10.05
C TYR A 27 -4.06 8.06 10.79
N THR A 28 -4.49 8.70 11.88
CA THR A 28 -3.65 9.60 12.68
C THR A 28 -3.32 8.95 14.02
N SER A 29 -2.06 9.05 14.41
CA SER A 29 -1.60 8.62 15.74
C SER A 29 -2.25 9.44 16.87
N PRO A 30 -2.40 8.89 18.08
CA PRO A 30 -3.02 9.61 19.20
C PRO A 30 -2.31 10.92 19.58
N ASP A 31 -0.98 10.96 19.40
CA ASP A 31 -0.14 12.14 19.63
C ASP A 31 -0.11 13.11 18.43
N GLY A 32 -0.70 12.72 17.29
CA GLY A 32 -0.81 13.53 16.09
C GLY A 32 0.48 13.66 15.27
N ARG A 33 1.59 13.03 15.67
CA ARG A 33 2.87 13.18 14.95
C ARG A 33 2.94 12.32 13.72
N MET A 34 2.31 11.15 13.74
CA MET A 34 2.27 10.22 12.61
C MET A 34 0.91 10.19 11.93
N MET A 35 0.92 10.16 10.59
CA MET A 35 -0.27 9.96 9.75
C MET A 35 0.04 8.97 8.62
N LEU A 36 -0.84 8.00 8.40
CA LEU A 36 -0.74 6.98 7.36
C LEU A 36 -1.92 7.08 6.40
N ASP A 37 -1.65 7.24 5.12
CA ASP A 37 -2.67 7.21 4.07
C ASP A 37 -2.73 5.80 3.46
N LEU A 38 -3.85 5.10 3.64
CA LEU A 38 -4.05 3.74 3.12
C LEU A 38 -5.07 3.73 2.00
N ARG A 39 -4.82 2.94 0.96
CA ARG A 39 -5.82 2.67 -0.09
C ARG A 39 -6.79 1.57 0.36
N CYS A 40 -8.06 1.72 0.02
CA CYS A 40 -9.12 0.79 0.41
C CYS A 40 -9.37 -0.31 -0.64
N THR A 41 -8.40 -0.57 -1.52
CA THR A 41 -8.55 -1.54 -2.61
C THR A 41 -7.31 -2.39 -2.78
N MET A 42 -7.51 -3.71 -2.86
CA MET A 42 -6.50 -4.69 -3.26
C MET A 42 -7.10 -5.62 -4.32
N THR A 43 -6.26 -6.12 -5.23
CA THR A 43 -6.73 -7.12 -6.19
C THR A 43 -6.94 -8.47 -5.50
N PRO A 44 -7.86 -9.33 -5.99
CA PRO A 44 -8.02 -10.69 -5.46
C PRO A 44 -6.70 -11.49 -5.46
N ARG A 45 -5.89 -11.33 -6.51
CA ARG A 45 -4.56 -11.96 -6.61
C ARG A 45 -3.64 -11.51 -5.46
N THR A 46 -3.64 -10.23 -5.11
CA THR A 46 -2.82 -9.72 -4.01
C THR A 46 -3.27 -10.28 -2.66
N ARG A 47 -4.59 -10.48 -2.46
CA ARG A 47 -5.13 -11.11 -1.25
C ARG A 47 -4.75 -12.58 -1.13
N LEU A 48 -4.74 -13.33 -2.24
CA LEU A 48 -4.27 -14.72 -2.27
C LEU A 48 -2.78 -14.84 -1.88
N VAL A 49 -1.92 -14.00 -2.47
CA VAL A 49 -0.48 -13.99 -2.13
C VAL A 49 -0.26 -13.67 -0.65
N TYR A 50 -1.07 -12.77 -0.07
CA TYR A 50 -1.03 -12.49 1.36
C TYR A 50 -1.43 -13.72 2.18
N ALA A 51 -2.51 -14.42 1.81
CA ALA A 51 -2.94 -15.64 2.49
C ALA A 51 -1.87 -16.74 2.44
N GLU A 52 -1.15 -16.88 1.33
CA GLU A 52 0.00 -17.80 1.23
C GLU A 52 1.17 -17.36 2.12
N THR A 53 1.38 -16.05 2.29
CA THR A 53 2.42 -15.49 3.15
C THR A 53 2.14 -15.77 4.63
N VAL A 54 0.88 -15.68 5.07
CA VAL A 54 0.48 -15.87 6.48
C VAL A 54 0.14 -17.33 6.81
N GLY A 55 -0.50 -18.05 5.88
CA GLY A 55 -1.03 -19.40 6.06
C GLY A 55 -0.12 -20.53 5.52
N GLY A 56 1.11 -20.21 5.10
CA GLY A 56 2.02 -21.18 4.49
C GLY A 56 2.44 -22.31 5.43
N ASP A 57 1.74 -23.44 5.32
CA ASP A 57 2.20 -24.80 5.67
C ASP A 57 3.28 -25.31 4.67
N LEU A 58 3.52 -24.57 3.58
CA LEU A 58 4.47 -24.94 2.54
C LEU A 58 5.87 -24.37 2.81
N GLY A 59 6.63 -25.07 3.65
CA GLY A 59 8.05 -25.31 3.37
C GLY A 59 9.11 -24.37 3.96
N GLN A 60 8.88 -23.69 5.08
CA GLN A 60 9.99 -23.08 5.84
C GLN A 60 10.15 -23.75 7.20
N ALA A 61 10.80 -24.92 7.22
CA ALA A 61 11.25 -25.59 8.45
C ALA A 61 12.23 -24.75 9.32
N SER A 62 12.55 -23.51 8.90
CA SER A 62 13.49 -22.59 9.56
C SER A 62 12.96 -21.16 9.77
N SER A 63 11.75 -20.80 9.33
CA SER A 63 11.21 -19.45 9.63
C SER A 63 10.42 -19.47 10.92
N THR A 64 10.78 -18.57 11.83
CA THR A 64 10.01 -18.36 13.06
C THR A 64 8.68 -17.69 12.74
N ARG A 65 7.68 -17.88 13.60
CA ARG A 65 6.39 -17.19 13.50
C ARG A 65 6.54 -15.67 13.43
N GLU A 66 7.56 -15.13 14.11
CA GLU A 66 7.89 -13.71 14.10
C GLU A 66 8.38 -13.22 12.73
N ASP A 67 9.24 -13.99 12.05
CA ASP A 67 9.71 -13.67 10.69
C ASP A 67 8.55 -13.67 9.68
N VAL A 68 7.64 -14.65 9.78
CA VAL A 68 6.41 -14.71 8.96
C VAL A 68 5.54 -13.47 9.19
N TRP A 69 5.33 -13.10 10.45
CA TRP A 69 4.55 -11.89 10.79
C TRP A 69 5.22 -10.61 10.31
N HIS A 70 6.53 -10.48 10.44
CA HIS A 70 7.27 -9.33 9.92
C HIS A 70 7.11 -9.19 8.40
N ARG A 71 7.24 -10.29 7.65
CA ARG A 71 7.04 -10.29 6.19
C ARG A 71 5.61 -9.96 5.80
N ALA A 72 4.62 -10.46 6.54
CA ALA A 72 3.21 -10.15 6.31
C ALA A 72 2.93 -8.66 6.49
N VAL A 73 3.48 -8.03 7.53
CA VAL A 73 3.36 -6.59 7.77
C VAL A 73 4.05 -5.79 6.66
N GLU A 74 5.28 -6.14 6.26
CA GLU A 74 5.96 -5.49 5.13
C GLU A 74 5.14 -5.59 3.85
N PHE A 75 4.60 -6.78 3.54
CA PHE A 75 3.78 -7.00 2.36
C PHE A 75 2.54 -6.09 2.37
N LEU A 76 1.81 -6.03 3.48
CA LEU A 76 0.64 -5.17 3.59
C LEU A 76 1.02 -3.70 3.48
N PHE A 77 2.10 -3.29 4.13
CA PHE A 77 2.61 -1.92 4.08
C PHE A 77 2.89 -1.50 2.64
N GLU A 78 3.62 -2.30 1.87
CA GLU A 78 3.93 -2.02 0.47
C GLU A 78 2.69 -1.94 -0.44
N ARG A 79 1.64 -2.70 -0.12
CA ARG A 79 0.43 -2.78 -0.94
C ARG A 79 -0.61 -1.72 -0.60
N LEU A 80 -0.73 -1.36 0.67
CA LEU A 80 -1.81 -0.50 1.17
C LEU A 80 -1.36 0.94 1.35
N VAL A 81 -0.16 1.17 1.86
CA VAL A 81 0.30 2.51 2.23
C VAL A 81 0.64 3.33 0.99
N MET A 82 0.06 4.52 0.92
CA MET A 82 0.24 5.51 -0.15
C MET A 82 1.09 6.70 0.31
N GLY A 83 1.03 7.02 1.60
CA GLY A 83 1.73 8.12 2.23
C GLY A 83 1.97 7.84 3.70
N TRP A 84 3.10 8.32 4.21
CA TRP A 84 3.42 8.26 5.63
C TRP A 84 4.07 9.57 6.05
N THR A 85 3.38 10.33 6.88
CA THR A 85 3.85 11.59 7.45
C THR A 85 4.31 11.36 8.88
N ILE A 86 5.48 11.90 9.24
CA ILE A 86 5.96 11.96 10.62
C ILE A 86 6.47 13.37 10.87
N ASP A 87 5.97 14.03 11.92
CA ASP A 87 6.34 15.40 12.29
C ASP A 87 6.29 16.35 11.07
N ASP A 88 5.17 16.32 10.34
CA ASP A 88 4.91 17.09 9.09
C ASP A 88 5.76 16.68 7.87
N VAL A 89 6.65 15.69 8.00
CA VAL A 89 7.48 15.21 6.89
C VAL A 89 6.80 14.06 6.14
N LEU A 90 6.18 14.37 5.01
CA LEU A 90 5.52 13.40 4.13
C LEU A 90 6.54 12.54 3.35
N THR A 91 6.40 11.23 3.47
CA THR A 91 7.07 10.23 2.64
C THR A 91 6.07 9.60 1.67
N THR A 92 6.34 9.64 0.37
CA THR A 92 5.52 8.99 -0.68
C THR A 92 6.39 8.15 -1.61
N GLY A 93 5.72 7.28 -2.37
CA GLY A 93 6.37 6.37 -3.30
C GLY A 93 6.87 5.10 -2.60
N GLN A 94 6.55 3.95 -3.18
CA GLN A 94 6.72 2.64 -2.55
C GLN A 94 8.14 2.40 -2.05
N LYS A 95 9.17 2.73 -2.84
CA LYS A 95 10.58 2.51 -2.47
C LYS A 95 10.99 3.32 -1.25
N ALA A 96 10.59 4.59 -1.17
CA ALA A 96 10.92 5.45 -0.04
C ALA A 96 10.16 5.01 1.22
N LEU A 97 8.87 4.68 1.06
CA LEU A 97 8.01 4.15 2.12
C LEU A 97 8.62 2.88 2.74
N ILE A 98 8.94 1.86 1.94
CA ILE A 98 9.48 0.59 2.49
C ILE A 98 10.86 0.79 3.11
N THR A 99 11.71 1.65 2.53
CA THR A 99 13.02 1.96 3.09
C THR A 99 12.87 2.61 4.48
N ARG A 100 11.94 3.56 4.61
CA ARG A 100 11.64 4.19 5.89
C ARG A 100 11.09 3.19 6.90
N PHE A 101 10.14 2.35 6.49
CA PHE A 101 9.55 1.32 7.35
C PHE A 101 10.60 0.36 7.91
N ARG A 102 11.60 -0.02 7.10
CA ARG A 102 12.68 -0.92 7.52
C ARG A 102 13.63 -0.35 8.56
N VAL A 103 13.75 0.98 8.64
CA VAL A 103 14.55 1.66 9.68
C VAL A 103 13.68 2.21 10.82
N ALA A 104 12.37 2.02 10.74
CA ALA A 104 11.43 2.49 11.75
C ALA A 104 11.68 1.84 13.11
N GLY A 105 11.50 2.63 14.17
CA GLY A 105 11.59 2.19 15.56
C GLY A 105 10.43 1.29 15.99
N PRO A 106 10.52 0.69 17.20
CA PRO A 106 9.51 -0.24 17.70
C PRO A 106 8.14 0.41 17.92
N GLU A 107 8.11 1.68 18.35
CA GLU A 107 6.86 2.45 18.53
C GLU A 107 6.13 2.65 17.20
N GLU A 108 6.84 3.16 16.19
CA GLU A 108 6.31 3.38 14.84
C GLU A 108 5.78 2.06 14.26
N ARG A 109 6.55 0.98 14.34
CA ARG A 109 6.12 -0.35 13.84
C ARG A 109 4.88 -0.87 14.57
N THR A 110 4.80 -0.65 15.88
CA THR A 110 3.65 -1.07 16.68
C THR A 110 2.40 -0.33 16.25
N TRP A 111 2.49 0.99 16.08
CA TRP A 111 1.39 1.82 15.61
C TRP A 111 0.95 1.45 14.19
N ILE A 112 1.90 1.31 13.26
CA ILE A 112 1.63 0.89 11.88
C ILE A 112 0.91 -0.47 11.85
N ARG A 113 1.36 -1.44 12.66
CA ARG A 113 0.69 -2.76 12.73
C ARG A 113 -0.75 -2.62 13.23
N SER A 114 -1.00 -1.80 14.25
CA SER A 114 -2.35 -1.54 14.74
C SER A 114 -3.25 -0.94 13.65
N VAL A 115 -2.76 0.06 12.92
CA VAL A 115 -3.48 0.68 11.78
C VAL A 115 -3.79 -0.36 10.69
N LEU A 116 -2.81 -1.20 10.32
CA LEU A 116 -3.04 -2.23 9.30
C LEU A 116 -4.09 -3.25 9.74
N ARG A 117 -4.12 -3.64 11.02
CA ARG A 117 -5.14 -4.55 11.56
C ARG A 117 -6.54 -3.93 11.52
N GLU A 118 -6.66 -2.67 11.94
CA GLU A 118 -7.90 -1.90 11.89
C GLU A 118 -8.41 -1.78 10.45
N HIS A 119 -7.53 -1.37 9.53
CA HIS A 119 -7.87 -1.20 8.12
C HIS A 119 -8.30 -2.52 7.46
N LEU A 120 -7.62 -3.63 7.74
CA LEU A 120 -8.02 -4.94 7.24
C LEU A 120 -9.40 -5.36 7.78
N ALA A 121 -9.67 -5.16 9.07
CA ALA A 121 -10.95 -5.53 9.65
C ALA A 121 -12.13 -4.76 9.02
N GLU A 122 -11.91 -3.50 8.63
CA GLU A 122 -12.93 -2.66 8.01
C GLU A 122 -13.10 -2.93 6.51
N TRP A 123 -11.99 -3.01 5.75
CA TRP A 123 -12.01 -3.01 4.28
C TRP A 123 -11.80 -4.38 3.64
N PHE A 124 -11.24 -5.34 4.39
CA PHE A 124 -10.91 -6.68 3.92
C PHE A 124 -11.22 -7.74 4.98
N PRO A 125 -12.47 -7.83 5.47
CA PRO A 125 -12.83 -8.67 6.61
C PRO A 125 -12.59 -10.17 6.37
N GLU A 126 -12.40 -10.60 5.11
CA GLU A 126 -12.03 -11.98 4.78
C GLU A 126 -10.54 -12.30 5.02
N MET A 127 -9.68 -11.30 5.22
CA MET A 127 -8.24 -11.48 5.38
C MET A 127 -7.87 -11.68 6.84
N GLN A 128 -6.89 -12.57 7.10
CA GLN A 128 -6.32 -12.73 8.43
C GLN A 128 -5.50 -11.48 8.81
N ALA A 129 -5.71 -10.90 9.98
CA ALA A 129 -4.94 -9.76 10.46
C ALA A 129 -3.55 -10.19 10.99
N PRO A 130 -2.49 -9.38 10.81
CA PRO A 130 -1.14 -9.65 11.31
C PRO A 130 -0.95 -9.39 12.83
#